data_AF-A0A2N2CG11-F1
#
_entry.id   AF-A0A2N2CG11-F1
#
_cell.length_a   1.000
_cell.length_b   1.000
_cell.length_c   1.000
_cell.angle_alpha   90.00
_cell.angle_beta   90.00
_cell.angle_gamma   90.00
#
_symmetry.space_group_name_H-M   'P 1'
#
loop_
_entity.id
_entity.type
_entity.pdbx_description
1 polymer ?
#
loop_
_entity_poly.entity_id
_entity_poly.type
_entity_poly.pdbx_seq_one_letter_code
_entity_poly.pdbx_strand_id
1 'polypeptide(L)'
;MTTGENIKRLRKERGLTQKKLGELSGINEVQIRQYELGRANPKLDTLKKLCSALNVTLHEVLDDNWDEMNEEKKMGFKENLQKLLDENNLNVSQLADLIGIPKNTLYTIMSRNSTRIDFRILEKIAKAFSVTIEELISDEYEHKDVSISKELNRIRSKKLQKIMKPIQDFMNEECCPHDMLVIQRGNAQLFSGELSIRLDILD
;
A
#
# COMPACT_ATOMS: atom_id res chain seq x y z
N MET A 1 -10.45 -7.22 15.49
CA MET A 1 -9.42 -7.90 16.34
C MET A 1 -10.08 -8.86 17.34
N THR A 2 -9.34 -9.82 17.92
CA THR A 2 -9.79 -10.62 19.08
C THR A 2 -9.41 -9.96 20.41
N THR A 3 -10.08 -10.30 21.52
CA THR A 3 -9.73 -9.82 22.87
C THR A 3 -8.24 -10.03 23.21
N GLY A 4 -7.66 -11.15 22.79
CA GLY A 4 -6.23 -11.45 22.98
C GLY A 4 -5.30 -10.49 22.24
N GLU A 5 -5.60 -10.22 20.97
CA GLU A 5 -4.87 -9.24 20.16
C GLU A 5 -4.98 -7.83 20.76
N ASN A 6 -6.15 -7.50 21.31
CA ASN A 6 -6.42 -6.22 21.93
C ASN A 6 -5.58 -6.03 23.21
N ILE A 7 -5.50 -7.05 24.07
CA ILE A 7 -4.61 -7.08 25.24
C ILE A 7 -3.15 -6.87 24.82
N LYS A 8 -2.70 -7.53 23.75
CA LYS A 8 -1.33 -7.40 23.24
C LYS A 8 -1.03 -5.97 22.77
N ARG A 9 -1.97 -5.34 22.07
CA ARG A 9 -1.84 -3.97 21.56
C ARG A 9 -1.76 -2.98 22.73
N LEU A 10 -2.71 -3.04 23.65
CA LEU A 10 -2.74 -2.23 24.88
C LEU A 10 -1.49 -2.37 25.75
N ARG A 11 -0.93 -3.58 25.83
CA ARG A 11 0.34 -3.83 26.54
C ARG A 11 1.50 -3.10 25.86
N LYS A 12 1.58 -3.17 24.53
CA LYS A 12 2.64 -2.53 23.75
C LYS A 12 2.56 -1.00 23.80
N GLU A 13 1.36 -0.43 23.74
CA GLU A 13 1.14 1.02 23.87
C GLU A 13 1.65 1.56 25.20
N ARG A 14 1.63 0.72 26.25
CA ARG A 14 2.17 1.07 27.57
C ARG A 14 3.64 0.70 27.77
N GLY A 15 4.32 0.24 26.72
CA GLY A 15 5.72 -0.17 26.78
C GLY A 15 5.98 -1.34 27.73
N LEU A 16 4.96 -2.15 28.05
CA LEU A 16 5.09 -3.26 28.99
C LEU A 16 5.55 -4.54 28.28
N THR A 17 6.41 -5.32 28.92
CA THR A 17 6.68 -6.70 28.50
C THR A 17 5.59 -7.65 29.00
N GLN A 18 5.46 -8.85 28.42
CA GLN A 18 4.51 -9.86 28.91
C GLN A 18 4.78 -10.22 30.38
N LYS A 19 6.07 -10.36 30.74
CA LYS A 19 6.51 -10.53 32.12
C LYS A 19 6.06 -9.39 33.03
N LYS A 20 6.26 -8.14 32.59
CA LYS A 20 5.89 -6.97 33.41
C LYS A 20 4.38 -6.85 33.61
N LEU A 21 3.60 -7.13 32.56
CA LEU A 21 2.15 -7.21 32.67
C LEU A 21 1.72 -8.32 33.64
N GLY A 22 2.43 -9.44 33.65
CA GLY A 22 2.20 -10.54 34.60
C GLY A 22 2.42 -10.13 36.04
N GLU A 23 3.52 -9.43 36.32
CA GLU A 23 3.82 -8.88 37.64
C GLU A 23 2.72 -7.91 38.12
N LEU A 24 2.25 -7.02 37.25
CA LEU A 24 1.23 -6.01 37.59
C LEU A 24 -0.17 -6.62 37.77
N SER A 25 -0.51 -7.64 36.99
CA SER A 25 -1.85 -8.27 37.02
C SER A 25 -1.94 -9.48 37.96
N GLY A 26 -0.81 -9.97 38.47
CA GLY A 26 -0.74 -11.23 39.23
C GLY A 26 -1.07 -12.45 38.39
N ILE A 27 -0.78 -12.40 37.08
CA ILE A 27 -1.03 -13.48 36.11
C ILE A 27 0.33 -14.00 35.61
N ASN A 28 0.44 -15.30 35.39
CA ASN A 28 1.66 -15.89 34.86
C ASN A 28 1.94 -15.36 33.43
N GLU A 29 3.20 -14.98 33.15
CA GLU A 29 3.66 -14.56 31.82
C GLU A 29 3.22 -15.53 30.71
N VAL A 30 3.32 -16.84 30.97
CA VAL A 30 2.90 -17.88 30.03
C VAL A 30 1.41 -17.78 29.72
N GLN A 31 0.57 -17.53 30.73
CA GLN A 31 -0.87 -17.36 30.54
C GLN A 31 -1.19 -16.11 29.72
N ILE A 32 -0.51 -14.99 29.99
CA ILE A 32 -0.62 -13.76 29.18
C ILE A 32 -0.27 -14.06 27.73
N ARG A 33 0.83 -14.77 27.48
CA ARG A 33 1.21 -15.17 26.12
C ARG A 33 0.15 -16.04 25.45
N GLN A 34 -0.47 -16.99 26.16
CA GLN A 34 -1.56 -17.81 25.60
C GLN A 34 -2.79 -16.96 25.25
N TYR A 35 -3.14 -15.99 26.09
CA TYR A 35 -4.24 -15.05 25.81
C TYR A 35 -3.92 -14.19 24.57
N GLU A 36 -2.73 -13.60 24.51
CA GLU A 36 -2.31 -12.76 23.38
C GLU A 36 -2.19 -13.51 22.04
N LEU A 37 -2.02 -14.83 22.07
CA LEU A 37 -1.98 -15.69 20.89
C LEU A 37 -3.35 -16.31 20.55
N GLY A 38 -4.41 -16.00 21.31
CA GLY A 38 -5.74 -16.58 21.11
C GLY A 38 -5.83 -18.07 21.42
N ARG A 39 -4.83 -18.64 22.12
CA ARG A 39 -4.80 -20.07 22.49
C ARG A 39 -5.59 -20.37 23.76
N ALA A 40 -5.94 -19.34 24.52
CA ALA A 40 -6.81 -19.43 25.68
C ALA A 40 -7.65 -18.15 25.78
N ASN A 41 -8.85 -18.25 26.34
CA ASN A 41 -9.69 -17.10 26.62
C ASN A 41 -9.61 -16.73 28.11
N PRO A 42 -9.29 -15.47 28.46
CA PRO A 42 -9.29 -15.03 29.85
C PRO A 42 -10.72 -14.99 30.40
N LYS A 43 -10.90 -15.46 31.64
CA LYS A 43 -12.19 -15.31 32.36
C LYS A 43 -12.41 -13.85 32.75
N LEU A 44 -13.65 -13.50 33.10
CA LEU A 44 -14.00 -12.13 33.50
C LEU A 44 -13.12 -11.60 34.64
N ASP A 45 -12.82 -12.41 35.66
CA ASP A 45 -11.94 -11.99 36.76
C ASP A 45 -10.50 -11.74 36.31
N THR A 46 -10.01 -12.54 35.36
CA THR A 46 -8.69 -12.35 34.73
C THR A 46 -8.68 -11.08 33.90
N LEU A 47 -9.73 -10.82 33.14
CA LEU A 47 -9.89 -9.59 32.37
C LEU A 47 -9.88 -8.36 33.27
N LYS A 48 -10.59 -8.37 34.41
CA LYS A 48 -10.56 -7.27 35.38
C LYS A 48 -9.14 -6.99 35.90
N LYS A 49 -8.37 -8.04 36.24
CA LYS A 49 -6.97 -7.90 36.67
C LYS A 49 -6.10 -7.30 35.57
N LEU A 50 -6.27 -7.75 34.33
CA LEU A 50 -5.57 -7.18 33.18
C LEU A 50 -5.96 -5.73 32.95
N CYS A 51 -7.24 -5.38 33.08
CA CYS A 51 -7.73 -4.02 32.95
C CYS A 51 -7.11 -3.09 34.01
N SER A 52 -7.03 -3.53 35.26
CA SER A 52 -6.38 -2.77 36.34
C SER A 52 -4.89 -2.59 36.10
N ALA A 53 -4.18 -3.64 35.67
CA ALA A 53 -2.76 -3.58 35.37
C ALA A 53 -2.44 -2.72 34.15
N LEU A 54 -3.33 -2.73 33.17
CA LEU A 54 -3.25 -1.89 31.99
C LEU A 54 -3.85 -0.51 32.25
N ASN A 55 -4.56 -0.21 33.34
CA ASN A 55 -5.27 1.07 33.49
C ASN A 55 -6.17 1.39 32.26
N VAL A 56 -7.03 0.42 31.91
CA VAL A 56 -8.06 0.50 30.86
C VAL A 56 -9.41 0.09 31.43
N THR A 57 -10.48 0.43 30.73
CA THR A 57 -11.80 -0.11 31.01
C THR A 57 -11.99 -1.50 30.37
N LEU A 58 -12.93 -2.28 30.90
CA LEU A 58 -13.28 -3.56 30.30
C LEU A 58 -13.82 -3.40 28.88
N HIS A 59 -14.51 -2.28 28.60
CA HIS A 59 -14.97 -1.94 27.26
C HIS A 59 -13.78 -1.84 26.30
N GLU A 60 -12.75 -1.06 26.63
CA GLU A 60 -11.56 -0.90 25.77
C GLU A 60 -10.83 -2.22 25.47
N VAL A 61 -10.91 -3.22 26.35
CA VAL A 61 -10.30 -4.55 26.14
C VAL A 61 -11.20 -5.46 25.29
N LEU A 62 -12.52 -5.31 25.40
CA LEU A 62 -13.51 -6.09 24.65
C LEU A 62 -13.92 -5.43 23.34
N ASP A 63 -13.52 -4.19 23.10
CA ASP A 63 -13.90 -3.45 21.91
C ASP A 63 -13.20 -4.05 20.68
N ASP A 64 -14.01 -4.70 19.84
CA ASP A 64 -13.56 -5.24 18.57
C ASP A 64 -13.41 -4.12 17.51
N ASN A 65 -13.80 -2.87 17.82
CA ASN A 65 -13.85 -1.73 16.90
C ASN A 65 -12.62 -0.79 16.97
N TRP A 66 -11.54 -1.15 17.64
CA TRP A 66 -10.36 -0.26 17.69
C TRP A 66 -9.62 -0.16 16.34
N ASP A 67 -9.98 -0.97 15.35
CA ASP A 67 -9.56 -0.74 13.96
C ASP A 67 -10.22 0.52 13.35
N GLU A 68 -11.21 1.15 14.00
CA GLU A 68 -11.94 2.30 13.42
C GLU A 68 -11.26 3.67 13.61
N MET A 69 -10.22 3.79 14.44
CA MET A 69 -9.66 5.11 14.81
C MET A 69 -8.25 5.43 14.30
N ASN A 70 -7.54 4.55 13.58
CA ASN A 70 -6.19 4.88 13.08
C ASN A 70 -5.74 4.15 11.80
N GLU A 71 -6.64 3.58 11.00
CA GLU A 71 -6.35 3.42 9.59
C GLU A 71 -6.92 4.63 8.86
N GLU A 72 -6.11 5.29 8.03
CA GLU A 72 -6.67 6.05 6.90
C GLU A 72 -7.67 5.09 6.24
N LYS A 73 -8.98 5.25 6.49
CA LYS A 73 -10.01 4.52 5.77
C LYS A 73 -9.71 4.78 4.31
N LYS A 74 -9.08 3.82 3.63
CA LYS A 74 -8.99 3.84 2.19
C LYS A 74 -10.42 3.76 1.73
N MET A 75 -10.91 4.91 1.30
CA MET A 75 -12.26 5.09 0.83
C MET A 75 -12.31 4.39 -0.52
N GLY A 76 -13.24 3.45 -0.68
CA GLY A 76 -13.46 2.82 -1.96
C GLY A 76 -13.91 3.85 -3.00
N PHE A 77 -13.93 3.45 -4.27
CA PHE A 77 -14.35 4.32 -5.37
C PHE A 77 -15.69 5.05 -5.09
N LYS A 78 -16.65 4.34 -4.50
CA LYS A 78 -17.98 4.89 -4.18
C LYS A 78 -17.87 6.02 -3.17
N GLU A 79 -17.10 5.78 -2.12
CA GLU A 79 -16.86 6.72 -1.04
C GLU A 79 -16.11 7.97 -1.53
N ASN A 80 -15.10 7.79 -2.39
CA ASN A 80 -14.38 8.90 -3.03
C ASN A 80 -15.30 9.72 -3.94
N LEU A 81 -16.11 9.04 -4.75
CA LEU A 81 -17.05 9.71 -5.64
C LEU A 81 -18.12 10.48 -4.85
N GLN A 82 -18.62 9.92 -3.74
CA GLN A 82 -19.57 10.62 -2.88
C GLN A 82 -18.95 11.87 -2.26
N LYS A 83 -17.72 11.78 -1.76
CA LYS A 83 -16.98 12.92 -1.24
C LYS A 83 -16.80 14.03 -2.28
N LEU A 84 -16.40 13.68 -3.51
CA LEU A 84 -16.25 14.65 -4.60
C LEU A 84 -17.58 15.32 -4.97
N LEU A 85 -18.69 14.58 -4.94
CA LEU A 85 -20.02 15.14 -5.15
C LEU A 85 -20.38 16.15 -4.05
N ASP A 86 -20.12 15.81 -2.80
CA ASP A 86 -20.42 16.66 -1.65
C ASP A 86 -19.55 17.94 -1.65
N GLU A 87 -18.25 17.82 -1.93
CA GLU A 87 -17.32 18.96 -2.03
C GLU A 87 -17.67 19.93 -3.17
N ASN A 88 -18.28 19.42 -4.25
CA ASN A 88 -18.69 20.22 -5.39
C ASN A 88 -20.18 20.62 -5.36
N ASN A 89 -20.91 20.32 -4.27
CA ASN A 89 -22.35 20.53 -4.13
C ASN A 89 -23.17 19.95 -5.31
N LEU A 90 -22.74 18.81 -5.85
CA LEU A 90 -23.39 18.13 -6.97
C LEU A 90 -24.14 16.89 -6.49
N ASN A 91 -25.28 16.61 -7.13
CA ASN A 91 -25.93 15.32 -6.97
C ASN A 91 -25.61 14.37 -8.14
N VAL A 92 -25.89 13.08 -7.95
CA VAL A 92 -25.64 12.01 -8.94
C VAL A 92 -26.30 12.32 -10.29
N SER A 93 -27.49 12.92 -10.28
CA SER A 93 -28.17 13.29 -11.53
C SER A 93 -27.44 14.40 -12.29
N GLN A 94 -26.98 15.43 -11.59
CA GLN A 94 -26.21 16.53 -12.18
C GLN A 94 -24.86 16.05 -12.69
N LEU A 95 -24.19 15.16 -11.97
CA LEU A 95 -22.94 14.55 -12.44
C LEU A 95 -23.18 13.74 -13.73
N ALA A 96 -24.22 12.91 -13.77
CA ALA A 96 -24.56 12.13 -14.96
C ALA A 96 -24.82 13.02 -16.20
N ASP A 97 -25.52 14.13 -16.00
CA ASP A 97 -25.79 15.12 -17.04
C ASP A 97 -24.47 15.82 -17.48
N LEU A 98 -23.57 16.13 -16.54
CA LEU A 98 -22.27 16.76 -16.80
C LEU A 98 -21.32 15.87 -17.61
N ILE A 99 -21.21 14.59 -17.28
CA ILE A 99 -20.31 13.64 -17.98
C ILE A 99 -20.96 12.97 -19.21
N GLY A 100 -22.24 13.29 -19.46
CA GLY A 100 -23.02 12.75 -20.58
C GLY A 100 -23.16 11.22 -20.51
N ILE A 101 -23.59 10.69 -19.36
CA ILE A 101 -23.95 9.27 -19.22
C ILE A 101 -25.37 9.10 -18.65
N PRO A 102 -26.04 7.97 -18.92
CA PRO A 102 -27.34 7.71 -18.32
C PRO A 102 -27.26 7.63 -16.78
N LYS A 103 -28.19 8.31 -16.10
CA LYS A 103 -28.29 8.32 -14.62
C LYS A 103 -28.30 6.91 -14.02
N ASN A 104 -28.99 5.97 -14.67
CA ASN A 104 -29.06 4.57 -14.26
C ASN A 104 -27.69 3.88 -14.24
N THR A 105 -26.79 4.24 -15.15
CA THR A 105 -25.41 3.73 -15.18
C THR A 105 -24.67 4.19 -13.94
N LEU A 106 -24.79 5.47 -13.59
CA LEU A 106 -24.13 6.04 -12.42
C LEU A 106 -24.72 5.48 -11.10
N TYR A 107 -26.04 5.30 -11.03
CA TYR A 107 -26.68 4.63 -9.89
C TYR A 107 -26.23 3.18 -9.75
N THR A 108 -26.04 2.45 -10.85
CA THR A 108 -25.53 1.06 -10.82
C THR A 108 -24.10 1.01 -10.30
N ILE A 109 -23.27 1.98 -10.68
CA ILE A 109 -21.89 2.14 -10.19
C ILE A 109 -21.88 2.49 -8.69
N MET A 110 -22.77 3.37 -8.23
CA MET A 110 -22.86 3.79 -6.82
C MET A 110 -23.54 2.76 -5.89
N SER A 111 -24.42 1.90 -6.42
CA SER A 111 -25.26 0.97 -5.64
C SER A 111 -24.70 -0.45 -5.55
N ARG A 112 -23.76 -0.81 -6.42
CA ARG A 112 -23.12 -2.14 -6.41
C ARG A 112 -21.64 -1.93 -6.16
N ASN A 113 -21.00 -2.81 -5.38
CA ASN A 113 -19.55 -2.98 -5.34
C ASN A 113 -19.07 -3.45 -6.74
N SER A 114 -19.20 -2.58 -7.74
CA SER A 114 -19.00 -2.89 -9.14
C SER A 114 -17.51 -3.00 -9.35
N THR A 115 -17.01 -4.21 -9.18
CA THR A 115 -15.62 -4.63 -9.42
C THR A 115 -15.16 -4.40 -10.87
N ARG A 116 -16.00 -3.85 -11.75
CA ARG A 116 -15.72 -3.55 -13.16
C ARG A 116 -16.43 -2.29 -13.62
N ILE A 117 -15.83 -1.14 -13.37
CA ILE A 117 -16.24 0.13 -13.98
C ILE A 117 -15.50 0.28 -15.30
N ASP A 118 -16.22 0.66 -16.36
CA ASP A 118 -15.59 0.95 -17.66
C ASP A 118 -14.61 2.12 -17.52
N PHE A 119 -13.39 1.92 -17.99
CA PHE A 119 -12.31 2.91 -17.95
C PHE A 119 -12.72 4.27 -18.55
N ARG A 120 -13.55 4.27 -19.60
CA ARG A 120 -14.05 5.51 -20.22
C ARG A 120 -14.92 6.33 -19.26
N ILE A 121 -15.68 5.67 -18.40
CA ILE A 121 -16.52 6.32 -17.39
C ILE A 121 -15.63 6.89 -16.29
N LEU A 122 -14.59 6.15 -15.87
CA LEU A 122 -13.60 6.62 -14.90
C LEU A 122 -12.86 7.86 -15.38
N GLU A 123 -12.37 7.86 -16.63
CA GLU A 123 -11.74 9.04 -17.22
C GLU A 123 -12.65 10.26 -17.23
N LYS A 124 -13.93 10.06 -17.59
CA LYS A 124 -14.91 11.15 -17.62
C LYS A 124 -15.16 11.74 -16.23
N ILE A 125 -15.29 10.89 -15.22
CA ILE A 125 -15.48 11.32 -13.83
C ILE A 125 -14.23 12.04 -13.32
N ALA A 126 -13.05 11.45 -13.53
CA ALA A 126 -11.77 12.05 -13.13
C ALA A 126 -11.57 13.44 -13.76
N LYS A 127 -11.83 13.57 -15.08
CA LYS A 127 -11.77 14.85 -15.79
C LYS A 127 -12.77 15.87 -15.26
N ALA A 128 -14.00 15.45 -14.92
CA ALA A 128 -15.03 16.36 -14.41
C ALA A 128 -14.64 16.98 -13.06
N PHE A 129 -13.94 16.22 -12.20
CA PHE A 129 -13.49 16.68 -10.89
C PHE A 129 -12.04 17.16 -10.84
N SER A 130 -11.32 17.14 -11.98
CA SER A 130 -9.89 17.48 -12.06
C SER A 130 -9.00 16.66 -11.12
N VAL A 131 -9.38 15.41 -10.87
CA VAL A 131 -8.64 14.44 -10.04
C VAL A 131 -7.97 13.38 -10.90
N THR A 132 -6.99 12.68 -10.35
CA THR A 132 -6.38 11.53 -11.02
C THR A 132 -7.27 10.27 -10.90
N ILE A 133 -7.09 9.29 -11.78
CA ILE A 133 -7.84 8.03 -11.72
C ILE A 133 -7.43 7.25 -10.46
N GLU A 134 -6.16 7.33 -10.10
CA GLU A 134 -5.57 6.74 -8.90
C GLU A 134 -6.20 7.29 -7.63
N GLU A 135 -6.36 8.61 -7.55
CA GLU A 135 -7.04 9.32 -6.45
C GLU A 135 -8.53 8.98 -6.38
N LEU A 136 -9.18 8.75 -7.53
CA LEU A 136 -10.59 8.38 -7.59
C LEU A 136 -10.85 6.95 -7.10
N ILE A 137 -9.93 6.01 -7.31
CA ILE A 137 -10.19 4.58 -7.10
C ILE A 137 -9.67 4.07 -5.75
N SER A 138 -8.58 4.63 -5.21
CA SER A 138 -7.93 4.47 -3.89
C SER A 138 -7.77 3.06 -3.27
N ASP A 139 -8.53 2.06 -3.69
CA ASP A 139 -8.32 0.65 -3.39
C ASP A 139 -7.58 0.01 -4.56
N GLU A 140 -6.75 -0.97 -4.21
CA GLU A 140 -6.00 -1.78 -5.17
C GLU A 140 -6.87 -2.10 -6.39
N TYR A 141 -6.50 -1.54 -7.54
CA TYR A 141 -6.93 -2.07 -8.81
C TYR A 141 -6.48 -3.54 -8.81
N GLU A 142 -7.41 -4.47 -8.59
CA GLU A 142 -7.21 -5.86 -9.02
C GLU A 142 -7.07 -5.81 -10.54
N HIS A 143 -5.86 -5.56 -11.02
CA HIS A 143 -5.47 -5.79 -12.39
C HIS A 143 -5.75 -7.26 -12.66
N LYS A 144 -6.87 -7.59 -13.31
CA LYS A 144 -7.02 -8.89 -13.97
C LYS A 144 -6.27 -8.98 -15.31
N ASP A 145 -5.16 -8.25 -15.42
CA ASP A 145 -4.09 -8.48 -16.39
C ASP A 145 -2.79 -8.94 -15.69
N VAL A 146 -2.91 -9.89 -14.75
CA VAL A 146 -1.75 -10.57 -14.16
C VAL A 146 -0.98 -11.41 -15.20
N SER A 147 -1.59 -11.75 -16.34
CA SER A 147 -0.90 -12.51 -17.39
C SER A 147 -0.03 -11.65 -18.31
N ILE A 148 -0.42 -10.42 -18.66
CA ILE A 148 0.35 -9.61 -19.62
C ILE A 148 1.47 -8.84 -18.92
N SER A 149 1.22 -8.26 -17.74
CA SER A 149 2.20 -7.48 -16.98
C SER A 149 3.37 -8.32 -16.45
N LYS A 150 3.11 -9.56 -15.99
CA LYS A 150 4.17 -10.51 -15.59
C LYS A 150 5.02 -10.95 -16.77
N GLU A 151 4.40 -11.26 -17.91
CA GLU A 151 5.13 -11.66 -19.12
C GLU A 151 5.98 -10.49 -19.65
N LEU A 152 5.42 -9.27 -19.70
CA LEU A 152 6.15 -8.06 -20.09
C LEU A 152 7.29 -7.76 -19.14
N ASN A 153 7.08 -7.82 -17.82
CA ASN A 153 8.14 -7.58 -16.84
C ASN A 153 9.22 -8.67 -16.87
N ARG A 154 8.84 -9.93 -17.15
CA ARG A 154 9.77 -11.05 -17.37
C ARG A 154 10.58 -10.89 -18.66
N ILE A 155 9.98 -10.41 -19.74
CA ILE A 155 10.67 -10.12 -21.01
C ILE A 155 11.62 -8.92 -20.82
N ARG A 156 11.15 -7.84 -20.17
CA ARG A 156 11.93 -6.62 -19.92
C ARG A 156 13.14 -6.90 -19.03
N SER A 157 12.96 -7.62 -17.93
CA SER A 157 14.04 -7.98 -16.98
C SER A 157 15.08 -8.91 -17.59
N LYS A 158 14.68 -9.92 -18.38
CA LYS A 158 15.65 -10.80 -19.08
C LYS A 158 16.46 -10.03 -20.12
N LYS A 159 15.83 -9.13 -20.87
CA LYS A 159 16.53 -8.30 -21.88
C LYS A 159 17.46 -7.29 -21.21
N LEU A 160 17.02 -6.64 -20.13
CA LEU A 160 17.84 -5.72 -19.32
C LEU A 160 19.01 -6.45 -18.63
N GLN A 161 18.81 -7.62 -18.03
CA GLN A 161 19.91 -8.38 -17.41
C GLN A 161 20.97 -8.82 -18.44
N LYS A 162 20.54 -9.18 -19.65
CA LYS A 162 21.47 -9.55 -20.74
C LYS A 162 22.31 -8.36 -21.23
N ILE A 163 21.79 -7.13 -21.08
CA ILE A 163 22.48 -5.88 -21.43
C ILE A 163 23.31 -5.34 -20.25
N MET A 164 22.82 -5.46 -19.01
CA MET A 164 23.45 -4.92 -17.81
C MET A 164 24.58 -5.79 -17.29
N LYS A 165 24.52 -7.12 -17.49
CA LYS A 165 25.56 -8.03 -17.01
C LYS A 165 26.95 -7.72 -17.61
N PRO A 166 27.10 -7.52 -18.94
CA PRO A 166 28.38 -7.08 -19.51
C PRO A 166 28.87 -5.74 -18.97
N ILE A 167 27.97 -4.80 -18.69
CA ILE A 167 28.30 -3.48 -18.15
C ILE A 167 28.78 -3.59 -16.69
N GLN A 168 28.10 -4.40 -15.88
CA GLN A 168 28.50 -4.67 -14.49
C GLN A 168 29.80 -5.46 -14.41
N ASP A 169 30.00 -6.44 -15.30
CA ASP A 169 31.25 -7.21 -15.37
C ASP A 169 32.42 -6.28 -15.78
N PHE A 170 32.20 -5.36 -16.73
CA PHE A 170 33.19 -4.33 -17.12
C PHE A 170 33.52 -3.34 -15.99
N MET A 171 32.56 -2.97 -15.15
CA MET A 171 32.80 -2.09 -14.00
C MET A 171 33.47 -2.79 -12.81
N ASN A 172 33.44 -4.11 -12.75
CA ASN A 172 33.93 -4.91 -11.62
C ASN A 172 35.30 -5.58 -11.88
N GLU A 173 35.77 -5.64 -13.12
CA GLU A 173 37.18 -5.91 -13.39
C GLU A 173 38.00 -4.68 -12.99
N GLU A 174 38.93 -4.85 -12.05
CA GLU A 174 39.79 -3.77 -11.55
C GLU A 174 40.56 -3.13 -12.71
N CYS A 175 40.05 -2.02 -13.26
CA CYS A 175 40.85 -1.16 -14.12
C CYS A 175 42.04 -0.66 -13.30
N CYS A 176 43.23 -1.15 -13.65
CA CYS A 176 44.51 -0.66 -13.13
C CYS A 176 44.53 0.88 -13.11
N PRO A 177 45.02 1.50 -12.03
CA PRO A 177 44.95 2.94 -11.81
C PRO A 177 46.02 3.71 -12.63
N HIS A 178 46.11 3.46 -13.94
CA HIS A 178 46.97 4.26 -14.81
C HIS A 178 46.28 5.01 -15.95
N ASP A 179 45.04 4.66 -16.31
CA ASP A 179 44.28 5.40 -17.33
C ASP A 179 43.09 6.13 -16.72
N MET A 180 43.37 7.29 -16.12
CA MET A 180 42.33 8.17 -15.55
C MET A 180 41.71 9.00 -16.68
N LEU A 181 40.53 8.60 -17.16
CA LEU A 181 39.71 9.33 -18.13
C LEU A 181 39.26 10.69 -17.56
N VAL A 182 39.76 11.79 -18.13
CA VAL A 182 39.26 13.14 -17.85
C VAL A 182 37.99 13.36 -18.68
N ILE A 183 36.84 13.41 -18.00
CA ILE A 183 35.57 13.79 -18.62
C ILE A 183 35.50 15.33 -18.65
N GLN A 184 35.84 15.94 -19.79
CA GLN A 184 35.42 17.32 -20.10
C GLN A 184 34.34 17.31 -21.18
N ARG A 185 33.37 18.22 -20.99
CA ARG A 185 32.14 18.36 -21.74
C ARG A 185 32.33 18.14 -23.25
N GLY A 186 31.72 17.07 -23.77
CA GLY A 186 31.31 17.01 -25.18
C GLY A 186 32.07 16.05 -26.09
N ASN A 187 33.19 15.43 -25.69
CA ASN A 187 33.83 14.38 -26.49
C ASN A 187 34.75 13.51 -25.62
N ALA A 188 34.43 12.22 -25.49
CA ALA A 188 35.36 11.23 -24.92
C ALA A 188 36.16 10.61 -26.08
N GLN A 189 37.46 10.87 -26.14
CA GLN A 189 38.40 10.16 -27.00
C GLN A 189 39.22 9.20 -26.13
N LEU A 190 39.08 7.90 -26.39
CA LEU A 190 39.97 6.86 -25.88
C LEU A 190 41.15 6.72 -26.84
N PHE A 191 42.38 6.87 -26.35
CA PHE A 191 43.59 6.50 -27.07
C PHE A 191 44.01 5.08 -26.69
N SER A 192 44.31 4.29 -27.74
CA SER A 192 44.87 2.93 -27.76
C SER A 192 43.86 1.76 -27.76
N GLY A 193 43.90 1.02 -28.89
CA GLY A 193 43.51 -0.40 -28.97
C GLY A 193 42.03 -0.71 -29.19
N GLU A 194 41.54 -0.48 -30.43
CA GLU A 194 40.40 -1.17 -31.06
C GLU A 194 39.17 -1.51 -30.20
N LEU A 195 38.20 -0.60 -30.14
CA LEU A 195 36.78 -0.91 -30.40
C LEU A 195 36.01 0.41 -30.62
N SER A 196 35.70 0.73 -31.88
CA SER A 196 34.87 1.89 -32.24
C SER A 196 33.40 1.47 -32.27
N ILE A 197 32.64 1.79 -31.22
CA ILE A 197 31.18 1.63 -31.23
C ILE A 197 30.56 2.97 -31.62
N ARG A 198 30.09 3.08 -32.87
CA ARG A 198 29.18 4.15 -33.30
C ARG A 198 27.80 3.88 -32.70
N LEU A 199 27.33 4.77 -31.83
CA LEU A 199 25.93 4.86 -31.42
C LEU A 199 25.26 5.93 -32.29
N ASP A 200 24.64 5.51 -33.39
CA ASP A 200 23.68 6.35 -34.12
C ASP A 200 22.40 6.42 -33.27
N ILE A 201 22.19 7.57 -32.63
CA ILE A 201 20.92 7.92 -32.00
C ILE A 201 20.05 8.50 -33.13
N LEU A 202 19.02 7.76 -33.54
CA LEU A 202 17.99 8.24 -34.45
C LEU A 202 17.17 9.36 -33.77
N ASP A 203 17.02 10.47 -34.49
CA ASP A 203 16.06 11.56 -34.24
C ASP A 203 14.60 11.06 -34.25
#